data_AF-A0A519CGQ1-F1
#
_entry.id   AF-A0A519CGQ1-F1
#
_cell.length_a   1.000
_cell.length_b   1.000
_cell.length_c   1.000
_cell.angle_alpha   90.00
_cell.angle_beta   90.00
_cell.angle_gamma   90.00
#
_symmetry.space_group_name_H-M   'P 1'
#
loop_
_entity.id
_entity.type
_entity.pdbx_description
1 polymer ?
#
loop_
_entity_poly.entity_id
_entity_poly.type
_entity_poly.pdbx_seq_one_letter_code
_entity_poly.pdbx_strand_id
1 'polypeptide(L)'
;TEYDKRNLLCLYDKNPFRVLYDELIRVPLLFLGKDVPSGKIFTQQVSTRDIFPTITEILQLDENIKTDGRSLYSVIKGTGENEEEPLFIQSSFPMEKENGYLVGIRTSEYKYNRSIDNPTKNVFLYDLQKDPKEEENIANQQQNMVDKYEKILKKYLNQMKSQNIEHKTDEEKIIEDELKKLGYI
;
A
#
# COMPACT_ATOMS: atom_id res chain seq x y z
N THR A 1 18.37 -20.48 1.08
CA THR A 1 19.04 -19.16 0.98
C THR A 1 18.65 -18.30 2.18
N GLU A 2 19.33 -17.18 2.46
CA GLU A 2 18.91 -16.27 3.54
C GLU A 2 17.48 -15.74 3.28
N TYR A 3 17.13 -15.54 2.01
CA TYR A 3 15.76 -15.30 1.53
C TYR A 3 14.75 -16.37 1.99
N ASP A 4 15.03 -17.66 1.78
CA ASP A 4 14.11 -18.74 2.21
C ASP A 4 13.95 -18.81 3.73
N LYS A 5 15.03 -18.49 4.47
CA LYS A 5 14.97 -18.39 5.94
C LYS A 5 14.11 -17.21 6.38
N ARG A 6 14.22 -16.06 5.72
CA ARG A 6 13.41 -14.86 6.01
C ARG A 6 11.91 -15.13 5.86
N ASN A 7 11.51 -15.86 4.82
CA ASN A 7 10.12 -16.27 4.62
C ASN A 7 9.57 -17.15 5.76
N LEU A 8 10.39 -18.06 6.27
CA LEU A 8 10.00 -18.90 7.41
C LEU A 8 10.01 -18.11 8.72
N LEU A 9 10.99 -17.22 8.90
CA LEU A 9 11.23 -16.50 10.15
C LEU A 9 10.31 -15.30 10.35
N CYS A 10 9.79 -14.66 9.30
CA CYS A 10 8.88 -13.52 9.46
C CYS A 10 7.62 -13.87 10.27
N LEU A 11 7.18 -15.14 10.24
CA LEU A 11 6.06 -15.65 11.03
C LEU A 11 6.40 -15.85 12.53
N TYR A 12 7.69 -15.94 12.86
CA TYR A 12 8.21 -16.22 14.21
C TYR A 12 9.12 -15.10 14.75
N ASP A 13 9.29 -14.01 14.01
CA ASP A 13 10.01 -12.84 14.49
C ASP A 13 9.27 -12.28 15.70
N LYS A 14 10.02 -11.88 16.72
CA LYS A 14 9.46 -11.24 17.91
C LYS A 14 8.78 -9.90 17.57
N ASN A 15 9.08 -9.31 16.40
CA ASN A 15 8.51 -8.04 15.96
C ASN A 15 8.07 -8.07 14.48
N PRO A 16 7.03 -8.85 14.12
CA PRO A 16 6.61 -9.03 12.72
C PRO A 16 6.15 -7.73 12.04
N PHE A 17 5.84 -6.70 12.82
CA PHE A 17 5.38 -5.39 12.34
C PHE A 17 6.52 -4.46 11.88
N ARG A 18 7.78 -4.91 11.93
CA ARG A 18 8.96 -4.11 11.57
C ARG A 18 9.60 -4.50 10.23
N VAL A 19 8.87 -5.24 9.39
CA VAL A 19 9.33 -5.67 8.07
C VAL A 19 8.24 -5.41 7.02
N LEU A 20 8.67 -5.08 5.81
CA LEU A 20 7.79 -4.78 4.66
C LEU A 20 8.32 -5.41 3.37
N TYR A 21 8.86 -6.62 3.45
CA TYR A 21 9.39 -7.31 2.28
C TYR A 21 8.27 -7.76 1.32
N ASP A 22 8.61 -7.92 0.04
CA ASP A 22 7.66 -8.27 -1.01
C ASP A 22 6.94 -9.58 -0.73
N GLU A 23 7.58 -10.52 -0.04
CA GLU A 23 6.97 -11.79 0.34
C GLU A 23 5.77 -11.64 1.28
N LEU A 24 5.63 -10.47 1.94
CA LEU A 24 4.50 -10.16 2.81
C LEU A 24 3.42 -9.33 2.13
N ILE A 25 3.81 -8.48 1.16
CA ILE A 25 2.91 -7.48 0.57
C ILE A 25 2.53 -7.78 -0.89
N ARG A 26 3.30 -8.61 -1.60
CA ARG A 26 3.03 -9.00 -2.98
C ARG A 26 2.19 -10.26 -3.00
N VAL A 27 0.88 -10.09 -3.12
CA VAL A 27 -0.09 -11.18 -3.15
C VAL A 27 -0.40 -11.64 -4.58
N PRO A 28 -0.77 -12.92 -4.79
CA PRO A 28 -1.29 -13.37 -6.06
C PRO A 28 -2.66 -12.73 -6.35
N LEU A 29 -2.88 -12.30 -7.60
CA LEU A 29 -4.15 -11.79 -8.11
C LEU A 29 -4.48 -12.50 -9.42
N LEU A 30 -5.66 -13.12 -9.50
CA LEU A 30 -6.13 -13.82 -10.69
C LEU A 30 -7.55 -13.36 -11.03
N PHE A 31 -7.77 -13.00 -12.30
CA PHE A 31 -9.10 -12.77 -12.85
C PHE A 31 -9.51 -13.96 -13.71
N LEU A 32 -10.66 -14.54 -13.40
CA LEU A 32 -11.27 -15.62 -14.17
C LEU A 32 -12.73 -15.27 -14.41
N GLY A 33 -13.17 -15.26 -15.66
CA GLY A 33 -14.54 -14.93 -15.97
C GLY A 33 -14.83 -14.87 -17.45
N LYS A 34 -16.10 -14.62 -17.76
CA LYS A 34 -16.57 -14.36 -19.12
C LYS A 34 -15.83 -13.14 -19.67
N ASP A 35 -15.30 -13.25 -20.89
CA ASP A 35 -14.59 -12.19 -21.59
C ASP A 35 -13.27 -11.72 -20.94
N VAL A 36 -12.74 -12.45 -19.96
CA VAL A 36 -11.36 -12.29 -19.44
C VAL A 36 -10.43 -13.19 -20.26
N PRO A 37 -9.37 -12.66 -20.90
CA PRO A 37 -8.46 -13.49 -21.68
C PRO A 37 -7.76 -14.56 -20.84
N SER A 38 -7.77 -15.80 -21.33
CA SER A 38 -7.05 -16.91 -20.69
C SER A 38 -5.55 -16.87 -21.01
N GLY A 39 -4.73 -17.33 -20.07
CA GLY A 39 -3.28 -17.50 -20.26
C GLY A 39 -2.48 -16.20 -20.39
N LYS A 40 -3.07 -15.03 -20.15
CA LYS A 40 -2.34 -13.76 -20.12
C LYS A 40 -1.68 -13.53 -18.77
N ILE A 41 -0.43 -13.07 -18.80
CA ILE A 41 0.34 -12.66 -17.63
C ILE A 41 0.68 -11.19 -17.79
N PHE A 42 0.36 -10.40 -16.77
CA PHE A 42 0.67 -8.97 -16.72
C PHE A 42 1.75 -8.75 -15.66
N THR A 43 2.83 -8.05 -16.01
CA THR A 43 3.96 -7.73 -15.11
C THR A 43 3.86 -6.35 -14.49
N GLN A 44 2.90 -5.53 -14.93
CA GLN A 44 2.65 -4.20 -14.40
C GLN A 44 2.29 -4.27 -12.92
N GLN A 45 2.78 -3.29 -12.15
CA GLN A 45 2.41 -3.13 -10.74
C GLN A 45 0.94 -2.70 -10.62
N VAL A 46 0.18 -3.45 -9.81
CA VAL A 46 -1.23 -3.20 -9.47
C VAL A 46 -1.42 -3.26 -7.95
N SER A 47 -2.55 -2.74 -7.46
CA SER A 47 -2.89 -2.70 -6.04
C SER A 47 -4.16 -3.49 -5.72
N THR A 48 -4.31 -3.91 -4.47
CA THR A 48 -5.57 -4.45 -3.95
C THR A 48 -6.72 -3.44 -4.05
N ARG A 49 -6.42 -2.13 -4.01
CA ARG A 49 -7.40 -1.05 -4.21
C ARG A 49 -8.02 -1.06 -5.61
N ASP A 50 -7.33 -1.64 -6.59
CA ASP A 50 -7.80 -1.72 -7.98
C ASP A 50 -8.84 -2.82 -8.19
N ILE A 51 -8.94 -3.79 -7.27
CA ILE A 51 -9.85 -4.94 -7.39
C ILE A 51 -11.30 -4.48 -7.45
N PHE A 52 -11.70 -3.61 -6.52
CA PHE A 52 -13.08 -3.14 -6.42
C PHE A 52 -13.55 -2.39 -7.68
N PRO A 53 -12.86 -1.31 -8.14
CA PRO A 53 -13.27 -0.61 -9.36
C PRO A 53 -13.20 -1.49 -10.62
N THR A 54 -12.28 -2.48 -10.66
CA THR A 54 -12.24 -3.45 -11.77
C THR A 54 -13.49 -4.33 -11.81
N ILE A 55 -13.95 -4.82 -10.66
CA ILE A 55 -15.15 -5.66 -10.59
C ILE A 55 -16.40 -4.85 -10.97
N THR A 56 -16.51 -3.61 -10.48
CA THR A 56 -17.68 -2.76 -10.80
C THR A 56 -17.76 -2.43 -12.29
N GLU A 57 -16.62 -2.15 -12.95
CA GLU A 57 -16.58 -1.90 -14.40
C GLU A 57 -16.92 -3.18 -15.19
N ILE A 58 -16.38 -4.35 -14.80
CA ILE A 58 -16.73 -5.63 -15.44
C ILE A 58 -18.24 -5.90 -15.37
N LEU A 59 -18.87 -5.56 -14.24
CA LEU A 59 -20.30 -5.76 -14.00
C LEU A 59 -21.18 -4.65 -14.58
N GLN A 60 -20.60 -3.59 -15.17
CA GLN A 60 -21.34 -2.44 -15.72
C GLN A 60 -22.26 -1.78 -14.69
N LEU A 61 -21.79 -1.64 -13.44
CA LEU A 61 -22.53 -0.95 -12.38
C LEU A 61 -22.36 0.57 -12.52
N ASP A 62 -23.43 1.35 -12.37
CA ASP A 62 -23.42 2.81 -12.55
C ASP A 62 -22.36 3.52 -11.68
N GLU A 63 -21.49 4.31 -12.33
CA GLU A 63 -20.13 4.65 -11.88
C GLU A 63 -19.97 5.99 -11.14
N ASN A 64 -20.80 6.27 -10.13
CA ASN A 64 -20.55 7.41 -9.23
C ASN A 64 -19.86 7.02 -7.92
N ILE A 65 -19.17 5.87 -7.89
CA ILE A 65 -18.45 5.42 -6.70
C ILE A 65 -17.04 5.99 -6.73
N LYS A 66 -16.75 6.91 -5.80
CA LYS A 66 -15.40 7.43 -5.61
C LYS A 66 -14.53 6.36 -4.97
N THR A 67 -13.53 5.86 -5.70
CA THR A 67 -12.57 4.85 -5.23
C THR A 67 -11.15 5.39 -5.27
N ASP A 68 -10.29 4.93 -4.36
CA ASP A 68 -8.86 5.28 -4.34
C ASP A 68 -8.02 4.46 -5.33
N GLY A 69 -8.58 3.38 -5.88
CA GLY A 69 -7.97 2.56 -6.92
C GLY A 69 -8.52 2.89 -8.30
N ARG A 70 -7.99 2.19 -9.29
CA ARG A 70 -8.38 2.30 -10.69
C ARG A 70 -8.74 0.95 -11.26
N SER A 71 -9.63 0.95 -12.24
CA SER A 71 -9.97 -0.29 -12.91
C SER A 71 -8.81 -0.82 -13.77
N LEU A 72 -8.65 -2.13 -13.75
CA LEU A 72 -7.72 -2.89 -14.59
C LEU A 72 -8.42 -3.44 -15.84
N TYR A 73 -9.71 -3.13 -16.07
CA TYR A 73 -10.49 -3.74 -17.14
C TYR A 73 -9.89 -3.47 -18.53
N SER A 74 -9.48 -2.24 -18.80
CA SER A 74 -8.78 -1.86 -20.04
C SER A 74 -7.46 -2.63 -20.23
N VAL A 75 -6.71 -2.85 -19.14
CA VAL A 75 -5.47 -3.63 -19.15
C VAL A 75 -5.77 -5.11 -19.46
N ILE A 76 -6.77 -5.68 -18.79
CA ILE A 76 -7.22 -7.06 -19.00
C ILE A 76 -7.62 -7.29 -20.46
N LYS A 77 -8.34 -6.34 -21.07
CA LYS A 77 -8.76 -6.39 -22.47
C LYS A 77 -7.61 -6.15 -23.46
N GLY A 78 -6.50 -5.55 -23.02
CA GLY A 78 -5.41 -5.13 -23.90
C GLY A 78 -5.79 -3.94 -24.78
N THR A 79 -6.76 -3.13 -24.35
CA THR A 79 -7.21 -1.91 -25.04
C THR A 79 -6.50 -0.66 -24.53
N GLY A 80 -5.73 -0.78 -23.45
CA GLY A 80 -4.93 0.30 -22.88
C GLY A 80 -4.01 -0.18 -21.78
N GLU A 81 -3.20 0.74 -21.28
CA GLU A 81 -2.31 0.55 -20.14
C GLU A 81 -2.61 1.61 -19.09
N ASN A 82 -2.52 1.23 -17.82
CA ASN A 82 -2.61 2.21 -16.74
C ASN A 82 -1.20 2.78 -16.49
N GLU A 83 -1.06 4.09 -16.32
CA GLU A 83 0.23 4.69 -15.96
C GLU A 83 0.73 4.17 -14.62
N GLU A 84 2.02 4.00 -14.37
CA GLU A 84 2.43 3.51 -13.05
C GLU A 84 2.23 4.58 -11.95
N GLU A 85 1.54 4.22 -10.88
CA GLU A 85 1.43 5.07 -9.68
C GLU A 85 2.21 4.48 -8.50
N PRO A 86 2.92 5.31 -7.73
CA PRO A 86 3.60 4.86 -6.51
C PRO A 86 2.59 4.36 -5.49
N LEU A 87 2.76 3.12 -5.02
CA LEU A 87 1.88 2.50 -4.03
C LEU A 87 2.35 2.84 -2.62
N PHE A 88 1.42 3.35 -1.81
CA PHE A 88 1.63 3.46 -0.37
C PHE A 88 1.55 2.06 0.27
N ILE A 89 2.54 1.75 1.10
CA ILE A 89 2.61 0.50 1.87
C ILE A 89 2.82 0.81 3.34
N GLN A 90 2.26 -0.03 4.21
CA GLN A 90 2.32 0.15 5.64
C GLN A 90 2.25 -1.20 6.35
N SER A 91 3.03 -1.35 7.44
CA SER A 91 2.90 -2.53 8.30
C SER A 91 1.71 -2.40 9.25
N SER A 92 1.05 -3.52 9.54
CA SER A 92 -0.15 -3.55 10.38
C SER A 92 0.09 -2.95 11.76
N PHE A 93 -0.92 -2.25 12.28
CA PHE A 93 -0.96 -1.80 13.66
C PHE A 93 -1.39 -2.98 14.56
N PRO A 94 -0.54 -3.52 15.44
CA PRO A 94 -1.02 -4.31 16.57
C PRO A 94 -1.96 -3.44 17.42
N MET A 95 -2.86 -4.11 18.15
CA MET A 95 -3.78 -3.49 19.11
C MET A 95 -3.07 -2.61 20.15
N GLU A 96 -1.78 -2.86 20.40
CA GLU A 96 -0.95 -2.06 21.29
C GLU A 96 -0.02 -1.16 20.48
N LYS A 97 0.01 0.13 20.82
CA LYS A 97 0.75 1.17 20.11
C LYS A 97 2.25 1.04 20.41
N GLU A 98 2.90 0.09 19.76
CA GLU A 98 4.34 -0.09 19.83
C GLU A 98 5.06 0.82 18.83
N ASN A 99 6.22 1.34 19.22
CA ASN A 99 7.05 2.13 18.31
C ASN A 99 7.67 1.24 17.23
N GLY A 100 7.84 1.81 16.03
CA GLY A 100 8.68 1.23 14.98
C GLY A 100 7.95 0.59 13.80
N TYR A 101 6.66 0.87 13.60
CA TYR A 101 5.97 0.52 12.35
C TYR A 101 6.64 1.14 11.15
N LEU A 102 6.48 0.49 10.01
CA LEU A 102 7.03 0.96 8.76
C LEU A 102 5.93 1.51 7.86
N VAL A 103 6.25 2.60 7.19
CA VAL A 103 5.48 3.16 6.07
C VAL A 103 6.42 3.36 4.91
N GLY A 104 5.91 3.26 3.69
CA GLY A 104 6.75 3.29 2.51
C GLY A 104 6.02 3.55 1.22
N ILE A 105 6.82 3.65 0.17
CA ILE A 105 6.40 3.78 -1.22
C ILE A 105 7.03 2.64 -2.01
N ARG A 106 6.20 1.97 -2.80
CA ARG A 106 6.62 0.91 -3.71
C ARG A 106 6.30 1.26 -5.16
N THR A 107 7.31 1.17 -6.01
CA THR A 107 7.18 1.20 -7.47
C THR A 107 7.70 -0.12 -8.05
N SER A 108 7.59 -0.28 -9.37
CA SER A 108 8.18 -1.37 -10.13
C SER A 108 9.71 -1.36 -10.06
N GLU A 109 10.31 -0.18 -9.85
CA GLU A 109 11.76 0.01 -9.84
C GLU A 109 12.37 0.02 -8.44
N TYR A 110 11.73 0.67 -7.46
CA TYR A 110 12.29 0.86 -6.14
C TYR A 110 11.25 0.63 -5.04
N LYS A 111 11.72 0.16 -3.89
CA LYS A 111 10.95 0.20 -2.65
C LYS A 111 11.66 1.02 -1.60
N TYR A 112 10.96 2.04 -1.11
CA TYR A 112 11.40 2.90 -0.02
C TYR A 112 10.50 2.67 1.19
N ASN A 113 11.08 2.48 2.37
CA ASN A 113 10.30 2.44 3.62
C ASN A 113 11.12 2.95 4.80
N ARG A 114 10.42 3.49 5.81
CA ARG A 114 11.02 4.00 7.05
C ARG A 114 10.05 3.93 8.22
N SER A 115 10.54 4.19 9.43
CA SER A 115 9.70 4.22 10.63
C SER A 115 8.61 5.31 10.53
N ILE A 116 7.36 4.99 10.85
CA ILE A 116 6.24 5.95 10.80
C ILE A 116 6.48 7.17 11.69
N ASP A 117 7.07 6.96 12.86
CA ASP A 117 7.26 7.96 13.91
C ASP A 117 8.51 8.83 13.67
N ASN A 118 9.53 8.30 13.01
CA ASN A 118 10.78 9.01 12.79
C ASN A 118 11.34 8.75 11.37
N PRO A 119 11.37 9.79 10.50
CA PRO A 119 11.91 9.68 9.14
C PRO A 119 13.36 9.24 9.03
N THR A 120 14.16 9.38 10.09
CA THR A 120 15.59 9.01 10.08
C THR A 120 15.86 7.62 10.64
N LYS A 121 14.84 6.92 11.17
CA LYS A 121 14.98 5.58 11.74
C LYS A 121 14.48 4.51 10.79
N ASN A 122 15.19 3.38 10.78
CA ASN A 122 14.85 2.19 10.00
C ASN A 122 14.61 2.52 8.53
N VAL A 123 15.51 3.31 7.93
CA VAL A 123 15.40 3.75 6.54
C VAL A 123 15.94 2.68 5.62
N PHE A 124 15.08 2.21 4.71
CA PHE A 124 15.41 1.19 3.72
C PHE A 124 15.08 1.69 2.32
N LEU A 125 16.00 1.44 1.39
CA LEU A 125 15.80 1.63 -0.03
C LEU A 125 16.36 0.41 -0.76
N TYR A 126 15.55 -0.16 -1.63
CA TYR A 126 15.89 -1.32 -2.46
C TYR A 126 15.67 -0.98 -3.93
N ASP A 127 16.61 -1.35 -4.80
CA ASP A 127 16.46 -1.36 -6.26
C ASP A 127 15.90 -2.71 -6.68
N LEU A 128 14.62 -2.77 -7.03
CA LEU A 128 13.90 -4.01 -7.30
C LEU A 128 14.23 -4.61 -8.67
N GLN A 129 14.84 -3.83 -9.57
CA GLN A 129 15.29 -4.34 -10.86
C GLN A 129 16.60 -5.12 -10.71
N LYS A 130 17.52 -4.64 -9.88
CA LYS A 130 18.81 -5.31 -9.61
C LYS A 130 18.74 -6.31 -8.47
N ASP A 131 17.94 -6.00 -7.45
CA ASP A 131 17.76 -6.79 -6.24
C ASP A 131 16.26 -7.05 -5.96
N PRO A 132 15.62 -7.95 -6.75
CA PRO A 132 14.22 -8.33 -6.52
C PRO A 132 13.98 -9.03 -5.17
N LYS A 133 15.05 -9.46 -4.51
CA LYS A 133 15.00 -10.16 -3.21
C LYS A 133 15.26 -9.24 -2.04
N GLU A 134 15.60 -7.98 -2.27
CA GLU A 134 15.72 -6.97 -1.21
C GLU A 134 16.74 -7.39 -0.14
N GLU A 135 17.87 -7.90 -0.61
CA GLU A 135 19.00 -8.35 0.19
C GLU A 135 19.96 -7.18 0.51
N GLU A 136 20.04 -6.16 -0.35
CA GLU A 136 20.94 -5.01 -0.17
C GLU A 136 20.19 -3.68 0.05
N ASN A 137 20.31 -3.11 1.26
CA ASN A 137 19.81 -1.77 1.53
C ASN A 137 20.77 -0.70 1.00
N ILE A 138 20.35 0.03 -0.03
CA ILE A 138 21.13 1.07 -0.72
C ILE A 138 20.82 2.51 -0.25
N ALA A 139 20.07 2.68 0.85
CA ALA A 139 19.64 4.00 1.33
C ALA A 139 20.81 4.97 1.57
N ASN A 140 21.93 4.49 2.13
CA ASN A 140 23.13 5.31 2.37
C ASN A 140 23.91 5.65 1.10
N GLN A 141 23.74 4.87 0.03
CA GLN A 141 24.44 5.05 -1.24
C GLN A 141 23.67 5.99 -2.18
N GLN A 142 22.33 5.99 -2.10
CA GLN A 142 21.45 6.72 -3.01
C GLN A 142 20.54 7.73 -2.30
N GLN A 143 21.15 8.71 -1.63
CA GLN A 143 20.39 9.74 -0.90
C GLN A 143 19.40 10.51 -1.79
N ASN A 144 19.74 10.77 -3.05
CA ASN A 144 18.84 11.44 -4.00
C ASN A 144 17.51 10.67 -4.21
N MET A 145 17.56 9.34 -4.22
CA MET A 145 16.37 8.51 -4.35
C MET A 145 15.57 8.46 -3.06
N VAL A 146 16.25 8.40 -1.90
CA VAL A 146 15.61 8.52 -0.59
C VAL A 146 14.82 9.82 -0.50
N ASP A 147 15.42 10.95 -0.89
CA ASP A 147 14.77 12.26 -0.84
C ASP A 147 13.58 12.36 -1.82
N LYS A 148 13.69 11.73 -3.00
CA LYS A 148 12.59 11.63 -3.98
C LYS A 148 11.40 10.89 -3.37
N TYR A 149 11.61 9.70 -2.83
CA TYR A 149 10.53 8.87 -2.29
C TYR A 149 9.98 9.39 -0.95
N GLU A 150 10.80 10.03 -0.12
CA GLU A 150 10.33 10.68 1.11
C GLU A 150 9.39 11.86 0.80
N LYS A 151 9.66 12.62 -0.28
CA LYS A 151 8.71 13.67 -0.75
C LYS A 151 7.36 13.09 -1.15
N ILE A 152 7.37 11.97 -1.89
CA ILE A 152 6.14 11.27 -2.30
C ILE A 152 5.40 10.75 -1.06
N LEU A 153 6.12 10.10 -0.13
CA LEU A 153 5.55 9.57 1.10
C LEU A 153 4.91 10.67 1.97
N LYS A 154 5.60 11.81 2.14
CA LYS A 154 5.05 12.96 2.89
C LYS A 154 3.76 13.48 2.27
N LYS A 155 3.66 13.51 0.93
CA LYS A 155 2.43 13.92 0.24
C LYS A 155 1.27 13.00 0.61
N TYR A 156 1.46 11.69 0.54
CA TYR A 156 0.44 10.69 0.94
C TYR A 156 0.04 10.83 2.41
N LEU A 157 1.01 10.93 3.32
CA LEU A 157 0.74 11.05 4.76
C LEU A 157 -0.03 12.34 5.10
N ASN A 158 0.26 13.44 4.41
CA ASN A 158 -0.47 14.70 4.61
C ASN A 158 -1.90 14.62 4.07
N GLN A 159 -2.11 14.01 2.90
CA GLN A 159 -3.44 13.78 2.35
C GLN A 159 -4.30 12.93 3.29
N MET A 160 -3.75 11.83 3.82
CA MET A 160 -4.42 10.98 4.81
C MET A 160 -4.75 11.72 6.10
N LYS A 161 -3.85 12.58 6.60
CA LYS A 161 -4.12 13.39 7.80
C LYS A 161 -5.27 14.37 7.56
N SER A 162 -5.29 15.07 6.43
CA SER A 162 -6.37 16.01 6.11
C SER A 162 -7.73 15.32 6.04
N GLN A 163 -7.82 14.16 5.37
CA GLN A 163 -9.06 13.38 5.30
C GLN A 163 -9.51 12.87 6.66
N ASN A 164 -8.58 12.34 7.48
CA ASN A 164 -8.92 11.86 8.82
C ASN A 164 -9.42 12.97 9.74
N ILE A 165 -8.87 14.19 9.63
CA ILE A 165 -9.34 15.33 10.43
C ILE A 165 -10.78 15.67 10.06
N GLU A 166 -11.08 15.74 8.75
CA GLU A 166 -12.42 16.04 8.23
C GLU A 166 -13.46 15.00 8.68
N HIS A 167 -13.17 13.71 8.48
CA HIS A 167 -14.05 12.62 8.91
C HIS A 167 -14.25 12.58 10.43
N LYS A 168 -13.18 12.75 11.21
CA LYS A 168 -13.28 12.71 12.68
C LYS A 168 -14.16 13.84 13.21
N THR A 169 -14.09 15.04 12.64
CA THR A 169 -14.96 16.16 13.06
C THR A 169 -16.43 15.95 12.76
N ASP A 170 -16.76 15.23 11.68
CA ASP A 170 -18.16 14.95 11.32
C ASP A 170 -18.72 13.80 12.17
N GLU A 171 -17.95 12.74 12.37
CA GLU A 171 -18.33 11.60 13.20
C GLU A 171 -18.45 11.96 14.68
N GLU A 172 -17.51 12.74 15.24
CA GLU A 172 -17.55 13.17 16.64
C GLU A 172 -18.81 13.98 16.94
N LYS A 173 -19.24 14.85 16.03
CA LYS A 173 -20.49 15.61 16.18
C LYS A 173 -21.72 14.71 16.15
N ILE A 174 -21.77 13.76 15.21
CA ILE A 174 -22.90 12.82 15.11
C ILE A 174 -22.98 11.95 16.38
N ILE A 175 -21.84 11.44 16.85
CA ILE A 175 -21.76 10.63 18.07
C ILE A 175 -22.16 11.47 19.29
N GLU A 176 -21.66 12.70 19.41
CA GLU A 176 -21.99 13.60 20.52
C GLU A 176 -23.50 13.93 20.55
N ASP A 177 -24.10 14.25 19.41
CA ASP A 177 -25.54 14.53 19.30
C ASP A 177 -26.39 13.32 19.69
N GLU A 178 -25.97 12.12 19.28
CA GLU A 178 -26.69 10.89 19.62
C GLU A 178 -26.52 10.51 21.11
N LEU A 179 -25.32 10.72 21.67
CA LEU A 179 -25.07 10.55 23.10
C LEU A 179 -25.90 11.53 23.95
N LYS A 180 -26.08 12.78 23.51
CA LYS A 180 -26.99 13.76 24.15
C LYS A 180 -28.44 13.31 24.08
N LYS A 181 -28.93 12.84 22.93
CA LYS A 181 -30.31 12.31 22.80
C LYS A 181 -30.57 11.12 23.72
N LEU A 182 -29.56 10.28 23.91
CA LEU A 182 -29.62 9.11 24.79
C LEU A 182 -29.38 9.45 26.28
N GLY A 183 -29.03 10.70 26.60
CA GLY A 183 -28.82 11.18 27.97
C GLY A 183 -27.50 10.73 28.62
N TYR A 184 -26.52 10.33 27.81
CA TYR A 184 -25.17 9.99 28.30
C TYR A 184 -24.30 11.23 28.55
N ILE A 185 -24.64 12.37 27.94
CA ILE A 185 -23.96 13.68 28.06
C ILE A 185 -25.01 14.79 28.15
#